data_AF-A0A5N6SUH6-F1
#
_entry.id   AF-A0A5N6SUH6-F1
#
_cell.length_a   1.000
_cell.length_b   1.000
_cell.length_c   1.000
_cell.angle_alpha   90.00
_cell.angle_beta   90.00
_cell.angle_gamma   90.00
#
_symmetry.space_group_name_H-M   'P 1'
#
loop_
_entity.id
_entity.type
_entity.pdbx_description
1 polymer ?
#
loop_
_entity_poly.entity_id
_entity_poly.type
_entity_poly.pdbx_seq_one_letter_code
_entity_poly.pdbx_strand_id
1 'polypeptide(L)'
;MAPSEYFIRLQKGIEGGFAPPTPSAILKLVKSADDSNIIINESIRPDGEPGMERKPQKTLDSSDEEVQDLVTELYEILQTLPLESPPGSEDIYRRDTSITWGSDDFEWCNGGPQGCTREESDVHPSEAEQSKFVRAIDIVRELVGMGTP
;
A
#
# COMPACT_ATOMS: atom_id res chain seq x y z
N MET A 1 -0.49 19.13 1.87
CA MET A 1 0.96 18.83 1.96
C MET A 1 1.12 17.55 2.74
N ALA A 2 1.87 16.61 2.19
CA ALA A 2 2.19 15.37 2.89
C ALA A 2 2.99 15.61 4.20
N PRO A 3 2.86 14.74 5.21
CA PRO A 3 3.64 14.77 6.44
C PRO A 3 5.15 14.68 6.20
N SER A 4 5.97 15.22 7.12
CA SER A 4 7.43 15.17 7.02
C SER A 4 8.03 13.78 7.27
N GLU A 5 7.29 12.93 7.98
CA GLU A 5 7.58 11.51 8.19
C GLU A 5 6.37 10.65 7.85
N TYR A 6 6.62 9.52 7.20
CA TYR A 6 5.56 8.57 6.86
C TYR A 6 6.11 7.19 6.52
N PHE A 7 5.23 6.20 6.60
CA PHE A 7 5.44 4.84 6.15
C PHE A 7 4.33 4.43 5.20
N ILE A 8 4.72 3.86 4.06
CA ILE A 8 3.81 3.28 3.08
C ILE A 8 4.17 1.80 2.91
N ARG A 9 3.17 0.94 2.95
CA ARG A 9 3.29 -0.46 2.57
C ARG A 9 2.22 -0.85 1.58
N LEU A 10 2.62 -1.38 0.44
CA LEU A 10 1.71 -2.04 -0.48
C LEU A 10 1.99 -3.55 -0.47
N GLN A 11 0.95 -4.35 -0.28
CA GLN A 11 1.02 -5.81 -0.42
C GLN A 11 0.03 -6.30 -1.45
N LYS A 12 0.49 -7.09 -2.41
CA LYS A 12 -0.35 -7.86 -3.33
C LYS A 12 -0.42 -9.32 -2.89
N GLY A 13 -1.58 -9.96 -3.00
CA GLY A 13 -1.83 -11.31 -2.47
C GLY A 13 -2.29 -11.25 -1.02
N ILE A 14 -3.41 -10.57 -0.78
CA ILE A 14 -4.07 -10.48 0.53
C ILE A 14 -5.28 -11.39 0.62
N GLU A 15 -5.84 -11.82 -0.51
CA GLU A 15 -6.94 -12.77 -0.54
C GLU A 15 -6.43 -14.18 -0.23
N GLY A 16 -7.09 -14.80 0.75
CA GLY A 16 -6.90 -16.19 1.12
C GLY A 16 -8.20 -16.98 1.05
N GLY A 17 -8.12 -18.25 1.39
CA GLY A 17 -9.28 -19.12 1.55
C GLY A 17 -8.96 -20.18 2.59
N PHE A 18 -9.03 -21.45 2.20
CA PHE A 18 -8.55 -22.55 3.06
C PHE A 18 -7.04 -22.44 3.33
N ALA A 19 -6.25 -22.01 2.34
CA ALA A 19 -4.85 -21.66 2.52
C ALA A 19 -4.74 -20.18 2.92
N PRO A 20 -3.78 -19.82 3.80
CA PRO A 20 -3.50 -18.42 4.11
C PRO A 20 -3.11 -17.66 2.83
N PRO A 21 -3.28 -16.33 2.82
CA PRO A 21 -2.85 -15.51 1.70
C PRO A 21 -1.38 -15.76 1.36
N THR A 22 -1.06 -15.72 0.07
CA THR A 22 0.27 -15.98 -0.45
C THR A 22 0.76 -14.73 -1.19
N PRO A 23 1.43 -13.79 -0.50
CA PRO A 23 1.81 -12.52 -1.10
C PRO A 23 2.73 -12.70 -2.30
N SER A 24 2.45 -11.95 -3.36
CA SER A 24 3.28 -11.90 -4.58
C SER A 24 4.22 -10.69 -4.60
N ALA A 25 3.85 -9.62 -3.91
CA ALA A 25 4.67 -8.42 -3.79
C ALA A 25 4.46 -7.73 -2.45
N ILE A 26 5.54 -7.23 -1.85
CA ILE A 26 5.54 -6.32 -0.70
C ILE A 26 6.47 -5.17 -1.06
N LEU A 27 5.92 -3.96 -1.14
CA LEU A 27 6.63 -2.72 -1.38
C LEU A 27 6.57 -1.90 -0.09
N LYS A 28 7.70 -1.38 0.38
CA LYS A 28 7.79 -0.55 1.58
C LYS A 28 8.55 0.72 1.27
N LEU A 29 7.97 1.86 1.59
CA LEU A 29 8.58 3.17 1.49
C LEU A 29 8.57 3.81 2.88
N VAL A 30 9.72 4.30 3.32
CA VAL A 30 9.90 4.94 4.64
C VAL A 30 10.55 6.29 4.44
N LYS A 31 9.89 7.35 4.92
CA LYS A 31 10.46 8.69 5.00
C LYS A 31 10.59 9.08 6.47
N SER A 32 11.82 9.29 6.93
CA SER A 32 12.10 9.84 8.26
C SER A 32 12.09 11.37 8.22
N ALA A 33 11.66 12.04 9.29
CA ALA A 33 11.57 13.50 9.34
C ALA A 33 12.87 14.22 8.93
N ASP A 34 14.02 13.71 9.39
CA ASP A 34 15.33 14.33 9.20
C ASP A 34 16.08 13.90 7.92
N ASP A 35 15.54 12.93 7.16
CA ASP A 35 16.18 12.43 5.94
C ASP A 35 15.65 13.16 4.71
N SER A 36 16.51 13.46 3.74
CA SER A 36 16.10 13.99 2.44
C SER A 36 15.60 12.89 1.49
N ASN A 37 15.79 11.62 1.84
CA ASN A 37 15.43 10.48 1.01
C ASN A 37 14.28 9.65 1.60
N ILE A 38 13.52 9.05 0.70
CA ILE A 38 12.62 7.95 0.98
C ILE A 38 13.39 6.65 0.75
N ILE A 39 13.40 5.77 1.74
CA ILE A 39 14.01 4.44 1.63
C ILE A 39 12.97 3.45 1.10
N ILE A 40 13.30 2.78 0.00
CA ILE A 40 12.41 1.86 -0.69
C ILE A 40 12.96 0.43 -0.58
N ASN A 41 12.13 -0.48 -0.08
CA ASN A 41 12.43 -1.92 -0.01
C ASN A 41 11.35 -2.71 -0.74
N GLU A 42 11.78 -3.58 -1.64
CA GLU A 42 10.89 -4.44 -2.40
C GLU A 42 11.14 -5.91 -2.07
N SER A 43 10.07 -6.68 -1.98
CA SER A 43 10.13 -8.13 -1.89
C SER A 43 9.10 -8.72 -2.85
N ILE A 44 9.56 -9.44 -3.87
CA ILE A 44 8.72 -9.97 -4.95
C ILE A 44 8.88 -11.47 -4.97
N ARG A 45 7.78 -12.21 -5.12
CA ARG A 45 7.82 -13.65 -5.38
C ARG A 45 7.97 -13.88 -6.89
N PRO A 46 9.08 -14.48 -7.36
CA PRO A 46 9.20 -14.90 -8.75
C PRO A 46 8.16 -15.96 -9.09
N ASP A 47 7.71 -15.98 -10.35
CA ASP A 47 6.76 -16.99 -10.82
C ASP A 47 7.33 -18.40 -10.64
N GLY A 48 6.54 -19.29 -10.04
CA GLY A 48 6.91 -20.68 -9.79
C GLY A 48 7.76 -20.92 -8.53
N GLU A 49 8.19 -19.87 -7.84
CA GLU A 49 9.01 -19.99 -6.62
C GLU A 49 8.14 -19.86 -5.34
N PRO A 50 8.44 -20.65 -4.28
CA PRO A 50 7.68 -20.59 -3.04
C PRO A 50 8.03 -19.38 -2.17
N GLY A 51 9.19 -18.76 -2.39
CA GLY A 51 9.76 -17.73 -1.54
C GLY A 51 9.64 -16.30 -2.10
N MET A 52 9.59 -15.33 -1.19
CA MET A 52 9.78 -13.91 -1.54
C MET A 52 11.27 -13.63 -1.72
N GLU A 53 11.64 -12.98 -2.81
CA GLU A 53 12.99 -12.49 -3.06
C GLU A 53 13.08 -11.02 -2.69
N ARG A 54 14.00 -10.67 -1.78
CA ARG A 54 14.28 -9.27 -1.44
C ARG A 54 15.13 -8.64 -2.54
N LYS A 55 14.67 -7.53 -3.10
CA LYS A 55 15.45 -6.76 -4.09
C LYS A 55 16.42 -5.80 -3.39
N PRO A 56 17.45 -5.31 -4.09
CA PRO A 56 18.31 -4.24 -3.58
C PRO A 56 17.48 -3.06 -3.10
N GLN A 57 17.92 -2.45 -2.01
CA GLN A 57 17.30 -1.21 -1.52
C GLN A 57 17.44 -0.12 -2.57
N LYS A 58 16.42 0.73 -2.68
CA LYS A 58 16.48 1.96 -3.47
C LYS A 58 16.30 3.18 -2.57
N THR A 59 16.71 4.33 -3.08
CA THR A 59 16.48 5.64 -2.48
C THR A 59 15.78 6.53 -3.50
N LEU A 60 14.96 7.45 -3.00
CA LEU A 60 14.24 8.42 -3.81
C LEU A 60 14.31 9.78 -3.10
N ASP A 61 14.69 10.84 -3.82
CA ASP A 61 14.77 12.18 -3.25
C ASP A 61 13.36 12.69 -2.91
N SER A 62 13.10 12.96 -1.63
CA SER A 62 11.82 13.50 -1.17
C SER A 62 11.67 15.00 -1.44
N SER A 63 12.73 15.66 -1.90
CA SER A 63 12.74 17.08 -2.28
C SER A 63 12.28 17.29 -3.72
N ASP A 64 12.20 16.22 -4.51
CA ASP A 64 11.71 16.25 -5.89
C ASP A 64 10.21 16.61 -5.93
N GLU A 65 9.85 17.55 -6.79
CA GLU A 65 8.49 18.10 -6.88
C GLU A 65 7.47 17.03 -7.31
N GLU A 66 7.82 16.18 -8.26
CA GLU A 66 6.95 15.09 -8.72
C GLU A 66 6.72 14.07 -7.60
N VAL A 67 7.76 13.75 -6.82
CA VAL A 67 7.65 12.88 -5.65
C VAL A 67 6.73 13.48 -4.58
N GLN A 68 6.87 14.78 -4.29
CA GLN A 68 6.04 15.47 -3.30
C GLN A 68 4.57 15.52 -3.71
N ASP A 69 4.30 15.78 -4.98
CA ASP A 69 2.96 15.80 -5.55
C ASP A 69 2.31 14.42 -5.46
N LEU A 70 3.02 13.35 -5.85
CA LEU A 70 2.54 11.97 -5.77
C LEU A 70 2.23 11.54 -4.32
N VAL A 71 3.13 11.84 -3.38
CA VAL A 71 2.91 11.50 -1.96
C VAL A 71 1.74 12.31 -1.38
N THR A 72 1.61 13.58 -1.74
CA THR A 72 0.48 14.42 -1.31
C THR A 72 -0.83 13.90 -1.91
N GLU A 73 -0.86 13.55 -3.20
CA GLU A 73 -2.03 12.95 -3.86
C GLU A 73 -2.44 11.64 -3.17
N LEU A 74 -1.48 10.75 -2.86
CA LEU A 74 -1.76 9.50 -2.14
C LEU A 74 -2.37 9.77 -0.77
N TYR A 75 -1.76 10.66 0.02
CA TYR A 75 -2.23 11.02 1.36
C TYR A 75 -3.66 11.60 1.33
N GLU A 76 -3.97 12.45 0.35
CA GLU A 76 -5.31 13.02 0.17
C GLU A 76 -6.33 11.98 -0.31
N ILE A 77 -5.95 11.08 -1.23
CA ILE A 77 -6.81 10.00 -1.68
C ILE A 77 -7.23 9.13 -0.49
N LEU A 78 -6.26 8.66 0.30
CA LEU A 78 -6.50 7.70 1.39
C LEU A 78 -7.44 8.26 2.46
N GLN A 79 -7.38 9.56 2.76
CA GLN A 79 -8.31 10.22 3.70
C GLN A 79 -9.78 10.19 3.23
N THR A 80 -10.02 10.05 1.93
CA THR A 80 -11.38 9.99 1.37
C THR A 80 -11.90 8.58 1.18
N LEU A 81 -11.04 7.56 1.38
CA LEU A 81 -11.38 6.17 1.08
C LEU A 81 -11.94 5.46 2.32
N PRO A 82 -13.08 4.76 2.18
CA PRO A 82 -13.63 3.98 3.28
C PRO A 82 -12.74 2.80 3.66
N LEU A 83 -12.88 2.34 4.90
CA LEU A 83 -12.28 1.09 5.38
C LEU A 83 -13.37 0.06 5.63
N GLU A 84 -13.01 -1.21 5.54
CA GLU A 84 -13.90 -2.31 5.83
C GLU A 84 -14.33 -2.29 7.31
N SER A 85 -15.59 -2.68 7.55
CA SER A 85 -16.16 -2.78 8.89
C SER A 85 -16.91 -4.11 9.00
N PRO A 86 -16.49 -5.05 9.86
CA PRO A 86 -15.32 -4.99 10.75
C PRO A 86 -13.97 -4.91 10.01
N PRO A 87 -12.91 -4.33 10.60
CA PRO A 87 -11.57 -4.31 9.99
C PRO A 87 -11.07 -5.72 9.64
N GLY A 88 -10.50 -5.88 8.44
CA GLY A 88 -10.01 -7.16 7.92
C GLY A 88 -11.07 -8.16 7.47
N SER A 89 -12.36 -7.78 7.41
CA SER A 89 -13.45 -8.68 7.02
C SER A 89 -13.42 -9.04 5.53
N GLU A 90 -13.33 -8.03 4.66
CA GLU A 90 -13.44 -8.17 3.21
C GLU A 90 -12.37 -7.32 2.49
N ASP A 91 -11.83 -7.80 1.36
CA ASP A 91 -11.17 -6.91 0.39
C ASP A 91 -12.26 -6.13 -0.35
N ILE A 92 -12.75 -5.05 0.28
CA ILE A 92 -13.85 -4.23 -0.23
C ILE A 92 -13.52 -3.55 -1.57
N TYR A 93 -12.23 -3.49 -1.93
CA TYR A 93 -11.76 -2.92 -3.20
C TYR A 93 -11.57 -3.98 -4.30
N ARG A 94 -11.58 -5.28 -3.95
CA ARG A 94 -11.46 -6.42 -4.86
C ARG A 94 -10.25 -6.33 -5.79
N ARG A 95 -9.11 -5.94 -5.22
CA ARG A 95 -7.84 -5.77 -5.95
C ARG A 95 -6.77 -6.76 -5.53
N ASP A 96 -7.06 -7.64 -4.58
CA ASP A 96 -6.08 -8.52 -3.96
C ASP A 96 -4.85 -7.71 -3.50
N THR A 97 -5.09 -6.49 -2.99
CA THR A 97 -4.05 -5.52 -2.65
C THR A 97 -4.43 -4.74 -1.40
N SER A 98 -3.50 -4.66 -0.45
CA SER A 98 -3.59 -3.82 0.75
C SER A 98 -2.60 -2.67 0.63
N ILE A 99 -3.03 -1.50 1.07
CA ILE A 99 -2.17 -0.35 1.38
C ILE A 99 -2.26 -0.10 2.89
N THR A 100 -1.08 0.07 3.50
CA THR A 100 -0.94 0.63 4.85
C THR A 100 -0.23 1.97 4.71
N TRP A 101 -0.82 3.01 5.29
CA TRP A 101 -0.23 4.32 5.49
C TRP A 101 -0.14 4.61 6.99
N GLY A 102 0.97 5.19 7.42
CA GLY A 102 1.09 5.77 8.75
C GLY A 102 1.95 7.02 8.73
N SER A 103 1.47 8.07 9.37
CA SER A 103 2.17 9.30 9.72
C SER A 103 1.82 9.69 11.16
N ASP A 104 2.33 10.82 11.65
CA ASP A 104 2.03 11.32 13.00
C ASP A 104 0.56 11.71 13.20
N ASP A 105 -0.12 12.08 12.12
CA ASP A 105 -1.47 12.65 12.11
C ASP A 105 -2.54 11.72 11.51
N PHE A 106 -2.13 10.69 10.76
CA PHE A 106 -3.04 9.86 9.98
C PHE A 106 -2.55 8.43 9.82
N GLU A 107 -3.44 7.48 10.10
CA GLU A 107 -3.22 6.06 9.87
C GLU A 107 -4.36 5.51 9.01
N TRP A 108 -4.01 4.71 8.00
CA TRP A 108 -4.98 4.07 7.13
C TRP A 108 -4.48 2.69 6.72
N CYS A 109 -5.34 1.68 6.80
CA CYS A 109 -4.96 0.33 6.43
C CYS A 109 -6.18 -0.47 6.00
N ASN A 110 -6.29 -0.80 4.71
CA ASN A 110 -7.27 -1.78 4.27
C ASN A 110 -6.73 -3.20 4.37
N GLY A 111 -7.61 -4.12 4.73
CA GLY A 111 -7.33 -5.53 4.85
C GLY A 111 -8.07 -6.38 3.82
N GLY A 112 -8.06 -7.68 4.11
CA GLY A 112 -8.83 -8.70 3.43
C GLY A 112 -8.98 -9.91 4.36
N PRO A 113 -9.94 -10.80 4.09
CA PRO A 113 -10.32 -11.87 5.00
C PRO A 113 -9.13 -12.75 5.34
N GLN A 114 -8.88 -12.94 6.63
CA GLN A 114 -7.87 -13.88 7.13
C GLN A 114 -8.53 -15.11 7.75
N GLY A 115 -8.05 -16.30 7.36
CA GLY A 115 -8.53 -17.57 7.91
C GLY A 115 -9.77 -18.13 7.23
N CYS A 116 -10.38 -19.15 7.84
CA CYS A 116 -11.51 -19.88 7.26
C CYS A 116 -12.85 -19.13 7.35
N THR A 117 -12.94 -18.12 8.21
CA THR A 117 -14.15 -17.33 8.39
C THR A 117 -14.06 -16.10 7.51
N ARG A 118 -14.92 -16.01 6.50
CA ARG A 118 -15.14 -14.77 5.75
C ARG A 118 -16.33 -14.06 6.37
N GLU A 119 -16.09 -12.89 6.93
CA GLU A 119 -17.13 -11.96 7.30
C GLU A 119 -17.27 -10.93 6.17
N GLU A 120 -18.48 -10.53 5.82
CA GLU A 120 -18.71 -9.47 4.84
C GLU A 120 -18.54 -8.11 5.53
N SER A 121 -18.11 -7.09 4.77
CA SER A 121 -18.06 -5.73 5.28
C SER A 121 -19.44 -5.08 5.18
N ASP A 122 -19.84 -4.31 6.20
CA ASP A 122 -21.01 -3.42 6.13
C ASP A 122 -20.77 -2.20 5.22
N VAL A 123 -19.52 -1.99 4.80
CA VAL A 123 -19.04 -0.86 4.01
C VAL A 123 -18.54 -1.34 2.65
N HIS A 124 -19.04 -0.74 1.59
CA HIS A 124 -18.56 -1.00 0.22
C HIS A 124 -18.31 0.32 -0.52
N PRO A 125 -17.15 0.47 -1.19
CA PRO A 125 -16.80 1.66 -1.93
C PRO A 125 -17.64 1.80 -3.21
N SER A 126 -18.03 3.03 -3.50
CA SER A 126 -18.55 3.44 -4.80
C SER A 126 -17.54 3.20 -5.93
N GLU A 127 -18.00 3.25 -7.18
CA GLU A 127 -17.11 3.12 -8.36
C GLU A 127 -16.01 4.19 -8.36
N ALA A 128 -16.33 5.42 -7.94
CA ALA A 128 -15.36 6.51 -7.85
C ALA A 128 -14.29 6.24 -6.78
N GLU A 129 -14.67 5.69 -5.63
CA GLU A 129 -13.72 5.29 -4.56
C GLU A 129 -12.86 4.10 -5.00
N GLN A 130 -13.42 3.13 -5.73
CA GLN A 130 -12.63 2.06 -6.33
C GLN A 130 -11.59 2.58 -7.32
N SER A 131 -11.95 3.55 -8.17
CA SER A 131 -10.99 4.20 -9.09
C SER A 131 -9.89 4.94 -8.35
N LYS A 132 -10.23 5.65 -7.26
CA LYS A 132 -9.24 6.31 -6.40
C LYS A 132 -8.29 5.31 -5.75
N PHE A 133 -8.78 4.16 -5.29
CA PHE A 133 -7.91 3.11 -4.74
C PHE A 133 -6.96 2.53 -5.79
N VAL A 134 -7.42 2.35 -7.05
CA VAL A 134 -6.53 1.97 -8.15
C VAL A 134 -5.46 3.03 -8.37
N ARG A 135 -5.82 4.32 -8.36
CA ARG A 135 -4.83 5.41 -8.44
C ARG A 135 -3.83 5.38 -7.29
N ALA A 136 -4.28 5.12 -6.05
CA ALA A 136 -3.39 4.98 -4.91
C ALA A 136 -2.36 3.83 -5.10
N ILE A 137 -2.79 2.69 -5.64
CA ILE A 137 -1.90 1.57 -6.00
C ILE A 137 -0.87 2.00 -7.04
N ASP A 138 -1.31 2.70 -8.09
CA ASP A 138 -0.45 3.14 -9.18
C ASP A 138 0.59 4.15 -8.70
N ILE A 139 0.21 5.12 -7.86
CA ILE A 139 1.13 6.07 -7.23
C ILE A 139 2.24 5.34 -6.46
N VAL A 140 1.90 4.35 -5.63
CA VAL A 140 2.92 3.60 -4.87
C VAL A 140 3.90 2.88 -5.81
N ARG A 141 3.42 2.35 -6.94
CA ARG A 141 4.27 1.70 -7.94
C ARG A 141 5.14 2.69 -8.71
N GLU A 142 4.60 3.86 -9.04
CA GLU A 142 5.33 4.97 -9.67
C GLU A 142 6.51 5.40 -8.78
N LEU A 143 6.25 5.69 -7.50
CA LEU A 143 7.30 6.03 -6.51
C LEU A 143 8.38 4.95 -6.43
N VAL A 144 8.01 3.67 -6.42
CA VAL A 144 8.97 2.55 -6.42
C VAL A 144 9.78 2.46 -7.72
N GLY A 145 9.17 2.82 -8.85
CA GLY A 145 9.80 2.87 -10.16
C GLY A 145 10.80 4.03 -10.31
N MET A 146 10.55 5.15 -9.64
CA MET A 146 11.44 6.32 -9.61
C MET A 146 12.68 6.09 -8.73
N GLY A 147 12.61 5.18 -7.76
CA GLY A 147 13.72 4.90 -6.84
C GLY A 147 14.98 4.37 -7.54
N THR A 148 16.14 4.89 -7.15
CA THR A 148 17.46 4.47 -7.65
C THR A 148 18.19 3.57 -6.66
N PRO A 149 18.91 2.52 -7.11
CA PRO A 149 19.70 1.62 -6.24
C PRO A 149 20.75 2.33 -5.39
#